data_AF-A0A9E6AHS9-F1
#
_entry.id   AF-A0A9E6AHS9-F1
#
_cell.length_a   1.000
_cell.length_b   1.000
_cell.length_c   1.000
_cell.angle_alpha   90.00
_cell.angle_beta   90.00
_cell.angle_gamma   90.00
#
_symmetry.space_group_name_H-M   'P 1'
#
loop_
_entity.id
_entity.type
_entity.pdbx_description
1 polymer ?
#
loop_
_entity_poly.entity_id
_entity_poly.type
_entity_poly.pdbx_seq_one_letter_code
_entity_poly.pdbx_strand_id
1 'polypeptide(L)' 'MRQDWMIDVLADLRSFAQQNGMKTLSEQLDDTILVAAAELSQGAHGGHVTATGYSVGDGAGSAGFGGHS' A
#
# COMPACT_ATOMS: atom_id res chain seq x y z
N MET A 1 16.28 -1.79 0.21
CA MET A 1 16.57 -0.46 0.78
C MET A 1 15.24 0.16 1.08
N ARG A 2 14.82 0.05 2.33
CA ARG A 2 13.49 0.46 2.76
C ARG A 2 13.53 1.99 2.89
N GLN A 3 12.40 2.61 2.61
CA GLN A 3 12.29 4.05 2.34
C GLN A 3 12.35 4.87 3.65
N ASP A 4 13.00 4.32 4.68
CA ASP A 4 13.15 4.89 6.02
C ASP A 4 13.95 6.21 5.99
N TRP A 5 14.85 6.39 5.01
CA TRP A 5 15.64 7.63 4.84
C TRP A 5 14.76 8.87 4.64
N MET A 6 13.55 8.70 4.11
CA MET A 6 12.60 9.79 3.89
C MET A 6 12.06 10.32 5.24
N ILE A 7 11.88 9.44 6.23
CA ILE A 7 11.38 9.81 7.55
C ILE A 7 12.42 10.65 8.29
N ASP A 8 13.70 10.29 8.20
CA ASP A 8 14.78 11.09 8.76
C ASP A 8 14.83 12.51 8.16
N VAL A 9 14.63 12.64 6.84
CA VAL A 9 14.60 13.95 6.16
C VAL A 9 13.38 14.78 6.58
N LEU A 10 12.20 14.16 6.68
CA LEU A 10 11.00 14.86 7.14
C LEU A 10 11.13 15.31 8.61
N ALA A 11 11.76 14.51 9.46
CA ALA A 11 12.05 14.86 10.85
C ALA A 11 13.05 16.03 10.98
N ASP A 12 14.06 16.09 10.09
CA ASP A 12 15.00 17.21 10.02
C ASP A 12 14.28 18.51 9.60
N LEU A 13 13.47 18.45 8.55
CA LEU A 13 12.67 19.61 8.09
C LEU A 13 11.68 20.09 9.14
N ARG A 14 11.06 19.17 9.89
CA ARG A 14 10.19 19.51 11.02
C ARG A 14 10.96 20.26 12.10
N SER A 15 12.14 19.74 12.47
CA SER A 15 13.01 20.38 13.47
C SER A 15 13.46 21.77 13.01
N PHE A 16 13.76 21.94 11.72
CA PHE A 16 14.05 23.24 11.13
C PHE A 16 12.84 24.19 11.22
N ALA A 17 11.64 23.72 10.85
CA ALA A 17 10.42 24.53 10.92
C ALA A 17 10.10 25.00 12.35
N GLN A 18 10.30 24.13 13.35
CA GLN A 18 10.11 24.47 14.76
C GLN A 18 11.10 25.53 15.24
N GLN A 19 12.38 25.39 14.88
CA GLN A 19 13.42 26.36 15.24
C GLN A 19 13.18 27.73 14.60
N ASN A 20 12.61 27.76 13.40
CA ASN A 20 12.30 29.01 12.67
C ASN A 20 10.93 29.60 13.03
N GLY A 21 10.20 29.03 13.99
CA GLY A 21 8.87 29.53 14.39
C GLY A 21 7.77 29.29 13.35
N MET A 22 8.00 28.42 12.37
CA MET A 22 7.06 28.07 11.30
C MET A 22 6.08 27.01 11.80
N LYS A 23 5.22 27.35 12.77
CA LYS A 23 4.32 26.38 13.44
C LYS A 23 3.46 25.58 12.47
N THR A 24 2.77 26.26 11.55
CA THR A 24 1.89 25.62 10.57
C THR A 24 2.65 24.61 9.69
N LEU A 25 3.88 24.94 9.31
CA LEU A 25 4.72 24.02 8.55
C LEU A 25 5.13 22.82 9.39
N SER A 26 5.49 23.02 10.67
CA SER A 26 5.83 21.89 11.55
C SER A 26 4.64 20.96 11.80
N GLU A 27 3.43 21.50 11.93
CA GLU A 27 2.19 20.73 12.09
C GLU A 27 1.89 19.90 10.84
N GLN A 28 2.01 20.50 9.65
CA GLN A 28 1.84 19.77 8.40
C GLN A 28 2.90 18.68 8.21
N LEU A 29 4.15 18.95 8.64
CA LEU A 29 5.23 17.96 8.57
C LEU A 29 4.99 16.81 9.57
N ASP A 30 4.45 17.07 10.75
CA ASP A 30 4.02 16.03 11.69
C ASP A 30 2.98 15.08 11.06
N ASP A 31 1.94 15.63 10.41
CA ASP A 31 0.93 14.82 9.72
C ASP A 31 1.54 14.03 8.54
N THR A 32 2.45 14.66 7.79
CA THR A 32 3.13 14.04 6.64
C THR A 32 4.02 12.87 7.08
N ILE A 33 4.75 13.01 8.19
CA ILE A 33 5.57 11.93 8.76
C ILE A 33 4.69 10.74 9.14
N LEU A 34 3.51 10.99 9.71
CA LEU A 34 2.56 9.96 10.13
C LEU A 34 2.02 9.16 8.93
N VAL A 35 1.63 9.85 7.85
CA VAL A 35 1.18 9.21 6.60
C VAL A 35 2.32 8.42 5.96
N ALA A 36 3.50 9.02 5.82
CA ALA A 36 4.65 8.36 5.23
C ALA A 36 5.05 7.09 6.03
N ALA A 37 5.04 7.15 7.37
CA ALA A 37 5.32 5.99 8.22
C ALA A 37 4.27 4.87 8.05
N ALA A 38 2.99 5.23 7.90
CA ALA A 38 1.92 4.27 7.62
C ALA A 38 2.12 3.60 6.26
N GLU A 39 2.38 4.39 5.21
CA GLU A 39 2.63 3.88 3.85
C GLU A 39 3.88 3.01 3.78
N LEU A 40 4.95 3.35 4.51
CA LEU A 40 6.16 2.54 4.62
C LEU A 40 5.89 1.19 5.29
N SER A 41 5.09 1.21 6.35
CA SER A 41 4.66 0.00 7.07
C SER A 41 3.78 -0.89 6.19
N GLN A 42 2.88 -0.29 5.40
CA GLN A 42 2.01 -1.00 4.45
C GLN A 42 2.78 -1.51 3.22
N GLY A 43 3.75 -0.74 2.71
CA GLY A 43 4.61 -1.13 1.59
C GLY A 43 5.55 -2.28 1.93
N ALA A 44 5.94 -2.43 3.21
CA ALA A 44 6.65 -3.62 3.70
C ALA A 44 5.79 -4.89 3.70
N HIS A 45 4.46 -4.75 3.70
CA HIS A 45 3.47 -5.83 3.55
C HIS A 45 2.91 -5.91 2.12
N GLY A 46 3.55 -5.23 1.15
CA GLY A 46 3.31 -5.39 -0.29
C GLY A 46 3.91 -6.67 -0.87
N GLY A 47 3.97 -7.74 -0.08
CA GLY A 47 4.13 -9.08 -0.61
C GLY A 47 2.85 -9.46 -1.33
N HIS A 48 2.76 -9.12 -2.62
CA HIS A 48 1.98 -9.84 -3.61
C HIS A 48 0.58 -10.22 -3.11
N VAL A 49 -0.36 -9.26 -3.08
CA VAL A 49 -1.76 -9.64 -3.25
C VAL A 49 -1.86 -10.19 -4.67
N THR A 50 -1.61 -11.48 -4.83
CA THR A 50 -2.15 -12.20 -5.95
C THR A 50 -3.65 -12.16 -5.76
N ALA A 51 -4.32 -11.47 -6.65
CA ALA A 51 -5.66 -11.87 -7.02
C ALA A 51 -5.60 -13.24 -7.74
N THR A 52 -5.08 -14.29 -7.08
CA THR A 52 -5.29 -15.67 -7.52
C THR A 52 -6.60 -16.12 -6.89
N GLY A 53 -7.70 -15.76 -7.54
CA GLY A 53 -9.02 -16.03 -6.98
C GLY A 53 -10.19 -15.86 -7.93
N TYR A 54 -9.99 -16.02 -9.25
CA TYR A 54 -11.12 -16.35 -10.12
C TYR A 54 -10.64 -17.13 -11.35
N SER A 55 -10.34 -18.41 -11.14
CA SER A 55 -10.42 -19.42 -12.20
C SER A 55 -11.72 -20.18 -12.00
N VAL A 56 -12.83 -19.60 -12.45
CA VAL A 56 -14.02 -20.39 -12.72
C VAL A 56 -13.78 -21.09 -14.06
N GLY A 57 -13.23 -22.29 -13.94
CA GLY A 57 -13.28 -23.29 -15.00
C GLY A 57 -14.67 -23.91 -15.03
N ASP A 58 -15.63 -23.24 -15.67
CA ASP A 58 -16.87 -23.89 -16.11
C ASP A 58 -16.63 -24.54 -17.48
N GLY A 59 -15.76 -25.56 -17.44
CA GLY A 59 -15.60 -26.56 -18.49
C GLY A 59 -16.11 -27.90 -17.97
N ALA A 60 -17.43 -28.04 -17.83
CA ALA A 60 -18.07 -29.31 -17.49
C ALA A 60 -18.96 -29.78 -18.65
N GLY A 61 -18.36 -30.60 -19.51
CA GLY A 61 -18.97 -31.86 -19.94
C GLY A 61 -20.16 -31.78 -20.90
N SER A 62 -19.84 -31.83 -22.19
CA SER A 62 -20.63 -32.54 -23.20
C SER A 62 -21.10 -33.91 -22.69
N ALA A 63 -22.42 -34.13 -22.64
CA ALA A 63 -23.00 -35.47 -22.62
C ALA A 63 -24.13 -35.52 -23.65
N GLY A 64 -23.80 -36.04 -24.83
CA GLY A 64 -24.78 -36.48 -25.80
C GLY A 64 -25.53 -37.70 -25.27
N PHE A 65 -26.84 -37.70 -25.45
CA PHE A 65 -27.64 -38.92 -25.43
C PHE A 65 -28.48 -38.94 -26.70
N GLY A 66 -28.01 -39.70 -27.68
CA GLY A 66 -28.84 -40.19 -28.76
C GLY A 66 -29.52 -41.50 -28.37
N GLY A 67 -30.73 -41.70 -28.89
CA GLY A 67 -31.21 -42.99 -29.39
C GLY A 67 -31.91 -43.95 -28.43
N HIS A 68 -33.22 -44.12 -28.67
CA HIS A 68 -34.11 -45.31 -28.57
C HIS A 68 -35.48 -44.83 -28.02
N SER A 69 -36.65 -45.10 -28.58
CA SER A 69 -37.14 -45.96 -29.67
C SER A 69 -38.35 -45.31 -30.33
#